data_AF-A0A2D4UUN3-F1
#
_entry.id   AF-A0A2D4UUN3-F1
#
_cell.length_a   1.000
_cell.length_b   1.000
_cell.length_c   1.000
_cell.angle_alpha   90.00
_cell.angle_beta   90.00
_cell.angle_gamma   90.00
#
_symmetry.space_group_name_H-M   'P 1'
#
loop_
_entity.id
_entity.type
_entity.pdbx_description
1 polymer ?
#
loop_
_entity_poly.entity_id
_entity_poly.type
_entity_poly.pdbx_seq_one_letter_code
_entity_poly.pdbx_strand_id
1 'polypeptide(L)'
;MFAKSSFLTALGVEVFASGQRRWPDHVKAQAVAETLEPGATVSGVAARYEIMPSQLTAWRRLAKEGKLVLPAVEVNEAVFAPLVVCDEITAASEAEPPSAGTPIRIVRGTVIIELAKDAPAARIAEIVHALEAHPC
;
A
#
# COMPACT_ATOMS: atom_id res chain seq x y z
N MET A 1 -9.41 43.60 1.30
CA MET A 1 -8.57 42.53 1.88
C MET A 1 -9.15 41.89 3.15
N PHE A 2 -10.19 42.45 3.79
CA PHE A 2 -10.76 41.95 5.05
C PHE A 2 -11.62 40.67 4.96
N ALA A 3 -12.26 40.40 3.82
CA ALA A 3 -13.21 39.29 3.69
C ALA A 3 -12.55 37.90 3.83
N LYS A 4 -11.31 37.71 3.35
CA LYS A 4 -10.64 36.40 3.37
C LYS A 4 -10.04 36.04 4.74
N SER A 5 -9.51 37.01 5.47
CA SER A 5 -9.06 36.79 6.85
C SER A 5 -10.23 36.40 7.76
N SER A 6 -11.41 37.03 7.56
CA SER A 6 -12.62 36.70 8.33
C SER A 6 -13.09 35.26 8.09
N PHE A 7 -12.91 34.72 6.87
CA PHE A 7 -13.18 33.32 6.56
C PHE A 7 -12.26 32.38 7.35
N LEU A 8 -10.96 32.66 7.39
CA LEU A 8 -10.00 31.83 8.14
C LEU A 8 -10.28 31.88 9.65
N THR A 9 -10.55 33.06 10.20
CA THR A 9 -10.91 33.19 11.62
C THR A 9 -12.24 32.49 11.94
N ALA A 10 -13.23 32.55 11.04
CA ALA A 10 -14.49 31.82 11.20
C ALA A 10 -14.31 30.30 11.20
N LEU A 11 -13.32 29.78 10.47
CA LEU A 11 -12.91 28.37 10.51
C LEU A 11 -12.13 28.00 11.79
N GLY A 12 -11.78 28.98 12.63
CA GLY A 12 -10.99 28.77 13.85
C GLY A 12 -9.47 28.85 13.64
N VAL A 13 -9.01 29.40 12.51
CA VAL A 13 -7.58 29.69 12.31
C VAL A 13 -7.18 30.87 13.18
N GLU A 14 -6.21 30.67 14.07
CA GLU A 14 -5.64 31.76 14.87
C GLU A 14 -4.67 32.55 14.00
N VAL A 15 -4.97 33.84 13.76
CA VAL A 15 -4.10 34.76 13.02
C VAL A 15 -3.48 35.73 14.02
N PHE A 16 -2.15 35.67 14.17
CA PHE A 16 -1.41 36.54 15.08
C PHE A 16 -1.14 37.91 14.44
N ALA A 17 -0.92 38.93 15.26
CA ALA A 17 -0.53 40.27 14.79
C ALA A 17 0.79 40.26 13.99
N SER A 18 1.65 39.25 14.21
CA SER A 18 2.87 39.00 13.43
C SER A 18 2.63 38.46 12.02
N GLY A 19 1.38 38.18 11.65
CA GLY A 19 1.02 37.55 10.37
C GLY A 19 1.19 36.03 10.35
N GLN A 20 1.73 35.44 11.43
CA GLN A 20 1.75 33.98 11.59
C GLN A 20 0.32 33.44 11.77
N ARG A 21 0.10 32.22 11.29
CA ARG A 21 -1.20 31.54 11.39
C ARG A 21 -1.00 30.18 12.03
N ARG A 22 -1.78 29.89 13.07
CA ARG A 22 -1.88 28.53 13.61
C ARG A 22 -3.06 27.83 12.96
N TRP A 23 -2.78 26.68 12.36
CA TRP A 23 -3.77 25.85 11.68
C TRP A 23 -4.19 24.71 12.62
N PRO A 24 -5.41 24.72 13.17
CA PRO A 24 -5.96 23.58 13.89
C PRO A 24 -6.11 22.38 12.96
N ASP A 25 -6.07 21.17 13.52
CA ASP A 25 -6.12 19.95 12.73
C ASP A 25 -7.45 19.77 12.00
N HIS A 26 -8.58 20.21 12.58
CA HIS A 26 -9.87 20.16 11.87
C HIS A 26 -9.88 21.04 10.62
N VAL A 27 -9.21 22.20 10.64
CA VAL A 27 -9.12 23.10 9.47
C VAL A 27 -8.23 22.48 8.40
N LYS A 28 -7.08 21.91 8.79
CA LYS A 28 -6.21 21.19 7.85
C LYS A 28 -6.96 20.01 7.23
N ALA A 29 -7.69 19.26 8.04
CA ALA A 29 -8.49 18.12 7.61
C ALA A 29 -9.60 18.53 6.64
N GLN A 30 -10.31 19.63 6.92
CA GLN A 30 -11.30 20.18 6.01
C GLN A 30 -10.67 20.62 4.68
N ALA A 31 -9.55 21.35 4.72
CA ALA A 31 -8.84 21.76 3.51
C ALA A 31 -8.38 20.55 2.67
N VAL A 32 -7.90 19.49 3.31
CA VAL A 32 -7.55 18.24 2.63
C VAL A 32 -8.79 17.56 2.06
N ALA A 33 -9.90 17.49 2.80
CA ALA A 33 -11.15 16.90 2.33
C ALA A 33 -11.69 17.62 1.08
N GLU A 34 -11.65 18.96 1.04
CA GLU A 34 -12.02 19.76 -0.14
C GLU A 34 -11.17 19.38 -1.37
N THR A 35 -9.89 19.00 -1.21
CA THR A 35 -9.07 18.53 -2.36
C THR A 35 -9.45 17.16 -2.90
N LEU A 36 -10.28 16.40 -2.17
CA LEU A 36 -10.74 15.08 -2.58
C LEU A 36 -12.09 15.15 -3.29
N GLU A 37 -12.75 16.31 -3.33
CA GLU A 37 -13.98 16.50 -4.07
C GLU A 37 -13.76 16.37 -5.58
N PRO A 38 -14.70 15.77 -6.33
CA PRO A 38 -14.62 15.71 -7.78
C PRO A 38 -14.44 17.10 -8.42
N GLY A 39 -13.42 17.26 -9.26
CA GLY A 39 -13.12 18.52 -9.94
C GLY A 39 -12.35 19.55 -9.11
N ALA A 40 -12.06 19.28 -7.84
CA ALA A 40 -11.22 20.16 -7.03
C ALA A 40 -9.76 20.14 -7.50
N THR A 41 -9.12 21.31 -7.48
CA THR A 41 -7.68 21.43 -7.75
C THR A 41 -6.94 21.88 -6.51
N VAL A 42 -5.72 21.35 -6.29
CA VAL A 42 -4.88 21.73 -5.14
C VAL A 42 -4.61 23.24 -5.13
N SER A 43 -4.37 23.83 -6.30
CA SER A 43 -4.14 25.27 -6.42
C SER A 43 -5.38 26.09 -6.04
N GLY A 44 -6.57 25.69 -6.50
CA GLY A 44 -7.82 26.36 -6.16
C GLY A 44 -8.12 26.31 -4.66
N VAL A 45 -7.97 25.15 -4.04
CA VAL A 45 -8.14 24.99 -2.58
C VAL A 45 -7.08 25.80 -1.83
N ALA A 46 -5.80 25.71 -2.21
CA ALA A 46 -4.74 26.48 -1.57
C ALA A 46 -5.00 28.00 -1.63
N ALA A 47 -5.51 28.50 -2.75
CA ALA A 47 -5.90 29.91 -2.91
C ALA A 47 -7.08 30.33 -2.01
N ARG A 48 -8.05 29.43 -1.77
CA ARG A 48 -9.17 29.67 -0.86
C ARG A 48 -8.71 29.79 0.59
N TYR A 49 -7.76 28.95 0.99
CA TYR A 49 -7.18 28.95 2.34
C TYR A 49 -5.98 29.91 2.50
N GLU A 50 -5.59 30.65 1.45
CA GLU A 50 -4.44 31.55 1.44
C GLU A 50 -3.12 30.88 1.90
N ILE A 51 -2.92 29.62 1.48
CA ILE A 51 -1.71 28.84 1.75
C ILE A 51 -0.98 28.50 0.46
N MET A 52 0.29 28.08 0.59
CA MET A 52 1.04 27.57 -0.55
C MET A 52 0.57 26.15 -0.90
N PRO A 53 0.48 25.78 -2.20
CA PRO A 53 0.13 24.43 -2.62
C PRO A 53 1.02 23.34 -2.00
N SER A 54 2.31 23.64 -1.76
CA SER A 54 3.25 22.74 -1.09
C SER A 54 2.84 22.38 0.33
N GLN A 55 2.27 23.34 1.07
CA GLN A 55 1.76 23.12 2.43
C GLN A 55 0.54 22.19 2.41
N LEU A 56 -0.38 22.38 1.45
CA LEU A 56 -1.53 21.51 1.28
C LEU A 56 -1.12 20.08 0.90
N THR A 57 -0.10 19.92 0.05
CA THR A 57 0.49 18.62 -0.28
C THR A 57 1.08 17.93 0.97
N ALA A 58 1.76 18.67 1.84
CA ALA A 58 2.27 18.14 3.10
C ALA A 58 1.14 17.64 4.02
N TRP A 59 0.03 18.38 4.11
CA TRP A 59 -1.14 17.95 4.87
C TRP A 59 -1.82 16.72 4.28
N ARG A 60 -1.93 16.63 2.94
CA ARG A 60 -2.41 15.41 2.26
C ARG A 60 -1.56 14.20 2.61
N ARG A 61 -0.24 14.37 2.75
CA ARG A 61 0.65 13.29 3.19
C ARG A 61 0.34 12.86 4.63
N LEU A 62 0.15 13.80 5.54
CA LEU A 62 -0.23 13.49 6.94
C LEU A 62 -1.55 12.72 7.02
N ALA A 63 -2.54 13.07 6.19
CA ALA A 63 -3.81 12.35 6.12
C ALA A 63 -3.62 10.90 5.63
N LYS A 64 -2.81 10.70 4.58
CA LYS A 64 -2.46 9.36 4.07
C LYS A 64 -1.72 8.51 5.12
N GLU A 65 -0.88 9.14 5.93
CA GLU A 65 -0.15 8.48 7.03
C GLU A 65 -1.02 8.25 8.28
N GLY A 66 -2.30 8.63 8.28
CA GLY A 66 -3.19 8.50 9.44
C GLY A 66 -2.91 9.48 10.59
N LYS A 67 -2.04 10.48 10.35
CA LYS A 67 -1.67 11.50 11.35
C LYS A 67 -2.59 12.71 11.34
N LEU A 68 -3.46 12.81 10.34
CA LEU A 68 -4.48 13.85 10.23
C LEU A 68 -5.82 13.18 9.91
N VAL A 69 -6.72 13.16 10.89
CA VAL A 69 -8.04 12.55 10.73
C VAL A 69 -8.92 13.46 9.88
N LEU A 70 -9.42 12.92 8.76
CA LEU A 70 -10.33 13.65 7.88
C LEU A 70 -11.76 13.57 8.41
N PRO A 71 -12.60 14.60 8.17
CA PRO A 71 -14.02 14.50 8.45
C PRO A 71 -14.60 13.30 7.70
N ALA A 72 -15.52 12.58 8.34
CA ALA A 72 -16.24 11.49 7.68
C ALA A 72 -16.99 12.08 6.48
N VAL A 73 -16.64 11.63 5.29
CA VAL A 73 -17.44 11.93 4.11
C VAL A 73 -18.70 11.10 4.23
N GLU A 74 -19.88 11.73 4.13
CA GLU A 74 -21.14 11.01 3.94
C GLU A 74 -21.14 10.42 2.53
N VAL A 75 -20.36 9.36 2.34
CA VAL A 75 -20.43 8.54 1.16
C VAL A 75 -21.70 7.72 1.32
N ASN A 76 -22.70 7.97 0.47
CA ASN A 76 -23.79 7.03 0.27
C ASN A 76 -23.16 5.71 -0.22
N GLU A 77 -22.88 4.81 0.73
CA GLU A 77 -22.19 3.53 0.56
C GLU A 77 -20.76 3.63 0.01
N ALA A 78 -19.77 3.17 0.79
CA ALA A 78 -18.41 3.03 0.28
C ALA A 78 -18.40 2.04 -0.89
N VAL A 79 -18.26 2.56 -2.11
CA VAL A 79 -18.18 1.71 -3.31
C VAL A 79 -16.76 1.17 -3.43
N PHE A 80 -16.60 -0.13 -3.20
CA PHE A 80 -15.37 -0.83 -3.51
C PHE A 80 -15.30 -1.08 -5.01
N ALA A 81 -14.12 -0.88 -5.60
CA ALA A 81 -13.89 -1.34 -6.96
C ALA A 81 -14.04 -2.88 -6.98
N PRO A 82 -14.88 -3.46 -7.87
CA PRO A 82 -14.99 -4.90 -7.96
C PRO A 82 -13.64 -5.48 -8.38
N LEU A 83 -13.15 -6.45 -7.60
CA LEU A 83 -11.98 -7.24 -8.00
C LEU A 83 -12.42 -8.17 -9.13
N VAL A 84 -11.99 -7.87 -10.35
CA VAL A 84 -12.14 -8.78 -11.48
C VAL A 84 -10.96 -9.74 -11.46
N VAL A 85 -11.22 -11.00 -11.10
CA VAL A 85 -10.26 -12.08 -11.34
C VAL A 85 -10.31 -12.34 -12.84
N CYS A 86 -9.34 -11.82 -13.57
CA CYS A 86 -9.11 -12.27 -14.93
C CYS A 86 -8.60 -13.71 -14.81
N ASP A 87 -9.49 -14.68 -15.03
CA ASP A 87 -9.04 -15.97 -15.51
C ASP A 87 -8.37 -15.67 -16.85
N GLU A 88 -7.04 -15.64 -16.83
CA GLU A 88 -6.29 -15.89 -18.05
C GLU A 88 -6.86 -17.21 -18.56
N ILE A 89 -7.57 -17.14 -19.69
CA ILE A 89 -8.25 -18.29 -20.26
C ILE A 89 -7.31 -19.47 -20.17
N THR A 90 -7.76 -20.49 -19.45
CA THR A 90 -7.33 -21.87 -19.61
C THR A 90 -7.33 -22.18 -21.10
N ALA A 91 -6.18 -21.97 -21.73
CA ALA A 91 -5.78 -22.51 -23.01
C ALA A 91 -4.43 -23.21 -22.83
N ALA A 92 -4.33 -23.99 -21.75
CA ALA A 92 -3.46 -25.17 -21.55
C ALA A 92 -3.52 -25.59 -20.07
N SER A 93 -4.70 -25.98 -19.59
CA SER A 93 -4.77 -26.89 -18.44
C SER A 93 -6.00 -27.79 -18.62
N GLU A 94 -6.06 -28.39 -19.81
CA GLU A 94 -6.70 -29.68 -19.94
C GLU A 94 -5.87 -30.62 -19.08
N ALA A 95 -6.33 -30.90 -17.86
CA ALA A 95 -5.86 -31.93 -16.95
C ALA A 95 -4.44 -32.42 -17.28
N GLU A 96 -3.41 -31.59 -17.07
CA GLU A 96 -2.07 -32.15 -17.09
C GLU A 96 -2.03 -33.15 -15.93
N PRO A 97 -1.68 -34.42 -16.16
CA PRO A 97 -1.37 -35.33 -15.07
C PRO A 97 -0.38 -34.60 -14.17
N PRO A 98 -0.47 -34.73 -12.83
CA PRO A 98 0.18 -33.86 -11.87
C PRO A 98 1.58 -33.51 -12.35
N SER A 99 1.74 -32.26 -12.81
CA SER A 99 2.99 -31.71 -13.31
C SER A 99 4.11 -32.23 -12.42
N ALA A 100 5.03 -32.97 -13.04
CA ALA A 100 6.09 -33.71 -12.40
C ALA A 100 6.70 -32.84 -11.30
N GLY A 101 6.28 -33.10 -10.06
CA GLY A 101 6.54 -32.19 -8.97
C GLY A 101 8.04 -32.03 -8.78
N THR A 102 8.44 -30.86 -8.30
CA THR A 102 9.85 -30.50 -8.06
C THR A 102 10.61 -31.69 -7.45
N PRO A 103 11.74 -32.13 -8.04
CA PRO A 103 12.48 -33.29 -7.56
C PRO A 103 12.97 -33.06 -6.14
N ILE A 104 13.14 -34.16 -5.39
CA ILE A 104 13.72 -34.10 -4.05
C ILE A 104 15.20 -33.74 -4.21
N ARG A 105 15.66 -32.66 -3.57
CA ARG A 105 17.04 -32.20 -3.63
C ARG A 105 17.76 -32.45 -2.31
N ILE A 106 18.87 -33.19 -2.36
CA ILE A 106 19.78 -33.40 -1.23
C ILE A 106 21.08 -32.65 -1.53
N VAL A 107 21.53 -31.82 -0.58
CA VAL A 107 22.73 -30.98 -0.74
C VAL A 107 23.76 -31.30 0.35
N ARG A 108 25.01 -31.59 -0.05
CA ARG A 108 26.16 -31.76 0.85
C ARG A 108 27.38 -31.02 0.29
N GLY A 109 27.73 -29.89 0.90
CA GLY A 109 28.82 -29.03 0.41
C GLY A 109 28.53 -28.59 -1.02
N THR A 110 29.37 -29.00 -1.98
CA THR A 110 29.20 -28.73 -3.41
C THR A 110 28.42 -29.80 -4.16
N VAL A 111 28.07 -30.92 -3.50
CA VAL A 111 27.33 -32.02 -4.12
C VAL A 111 25.84 -31.77 -4.02
N ILE A 112 25.15 -31.81 -5.16
CA ILE A 112 23.70 -31.72 -5.28
C ILE A 112 23.20 -33.01 -5.92
N ILE A 113 22.26 -33.69 -5.26
CA ILE A 113 21.62 -34.91 -5.76
C ILE A 113 20.13 -34.61 -5.96
N GLU A 114 19.64 -34.80 -7.18
CA GLU A 114 18.22 -34.70 -7.51
C GLU A 114 17.61 -36.09 -7.63
N LEU A 115 16.51 -36.33 -6.94
CA LEU A 115 15.77 -37.59 -6.97
C LEU A 115 14.35 -37.37 -7.47
N ALA A 116 13.80 -38.40 -8.12
CA ALA A 116 12.39 -38.43 -8.46
C ALA A 116 11.52 -38.31 -7.20
N LYS A 117 10.32 -37.75 -7.35
CA LYS A 117 9.42 -37.46 -6.23
C LYS A 117 8.88 -38.72 -5.54
N ASP A 118 8.84 -39.82 -6.27
CA ASP A 118 8.45 -41.16 -5.85
C ASP A 118 9.64 -42.01 -5.36
N ALA A 119 10.81 -41.40 -5.17
CA ALA A 119 11.97 -42.09 -4.63
C ALA A 119 11.62 -42.77 -3.28
N PRO A 120 11.82 -44.10 -3.15
CA PRO A 120 11.51 -44.81 -1.92
C PRO A 120 12.31 -44.26 -0.75
N ALA A 121 11.68 -44.15 0.43
CA ALA A 121 12.33 -43.67 1.65
C ALA A 121 13.61 -44.45 1.99
N ALA A 122 13.63 -45.76 1.72
CA ALA A 122 14.81 -46.61 1.90
C ALA A 122 15.99 -46.14 1.03
N ARG A 123 15.72 -45.78 -0.23
CA ARG A 123 16.75 -45.28 -1.16
C ARG A 123 17.30 -43.93 -0.74
N ILE A 124 16.43 -43.05 -0.23
CA ILE A 124 16.83 -41.75 0.34
C ILE A 124 17.73 -41.98 1.55
N ALA A 125 17.37 -42.89 2.45
CA ALA A 125 18.16 -43.22 3.64
C ALA A 125 19.53 -43.80 3.29
N GLU A 126 19.62 -44.71 2.31
CA GLU A 126 20.89 -45.23 1.80
C GLU A 126 21.82 -44.12 1.29
N ILE A 127 21.28 -43.17 0.52
CA ILE A 127 22.04 -42.06 -0.04
C ILE A 127 22.54 -41.14 1.08
N VAL A 128 21.70 -40.82 2.06
CA VAL A 128 22.10 -40.02 3.23
C VAL A 128 23.20 -40.73 4.01
N HIS A 129 23.06 -42.04 4.26
CA HIS A 129 24.07 -42.80 4.99
C HIS A 129 25.40 -42.91 4.23
N ALA A 130 25.37 -43.09 2.91
CA ALA A 130 26.56 -43.07 2.06
C ALA A 130 27.22 -41.68 2.01
N LEU A 131 26.43 -40.61 2.09
CA LEU A 131 26.95 -39.27 2.26
C LEU A 131 27.58 -39.10 3.66
N GLU A 132 27.09 -39.71 4.72
CA GLU A 132 27.73 -39.63 6.03
C GLU A 132 29.02 -40.47 6.14
N ALA A 133 29.07 -41.60 5.44
CA ALA A 133 30.27 -42.42 5.30
C ALA A 133 31.32 -41.64 4.47
N HIS A 134 32.28 -41.04 5.14
CA HIS A 134 33.37 -40.33 4.48
C HIS A 134 34.20 -41.34 3.67
N PRO A 135 34.40 -41.17 2.35
CA PRO A 135 35.53 -41.82 1.71
C PRO A 135 36.81 -41.21 2.30
N CYS A 136 37.65 -42.06 2.89
CA CYS A 136 39.00 -41.70 3.33
C CYS A 136 39.85 -41.18 2.16
#